data_AF-A0A1I4LVX0-F1
#
_entry.id   AF-A0A1I4LVX0-F1
#
_cell.length_a   1.000
_cell.length_b   1.000
_cell.length_c   1.000
_cell.angle_alpha   90.00
_cell.angle_beta   90.00
_cell.angle_gamma   90.00
#
_symmetry.space_group_name_H-M   'P 1'
#
loop_
_entity.id
_entity.type
_entity.pdbx_description
1 polymer ?
#
loop_
_entity_poly.entity_id
_entity_poly.type
_entity_poly.pdbx_seq_one_letter_code
_entity_poly.pdbx_strand_id
1 'polypeptide(L)'
;MITTIRRSWLPKPSLIVGMVIATLVGSLLLSSITFAAEPANRSDWRYTKSIELQGSGKYVALFLDEEVYKGAREDLGDLRIVNDKGQFVPYYVDSGAAKAADKQVVYPSNLINTGKSNKDTFIDFRIVAQDVTKDIQGNRVALSLPEQAFLKHLELYGSYDGNQWELLHKDYVYRTEQLEKNTVVLDKTVKFAYYRVKIIDNVENLVFPQLQLIHYTRETSWQEFAKTTSLPYDTKQDHGQTLLSIRNDNRLRITAIQLEAQGSFRRSYTVQTAEGQDIAIKGKRELYRLDFKDVQLQNTTIIGADPITNPVFTIKINNQDNAPILLTGLKIDYVIDKVVFERQEGRTYQLMYGNSSASKPSYDIASFRTQIEQENPVLAKLAAQVEAPGAANADTAGPSWFQSKTAFNFIIIAVSVLLAVILGMKLSRSKRS
;
A
#
# COMPACT_ATOMS: atom_id res chain seq x y z
N MET A 1 -95.30 8.48 0.72
CA MET A 1 -96.43 9.12 0.01
C MET A 1 -95.81 10.23 -0.82
N ILE A 2 -96.01 10.26 -2.16
CA ILE A 2 -95.29 11.19 -3.10
C ILE A 2 -93.76 10.84 -3.15
N THR A 3 -92.95 10.99 -4.21
CA THR A 3 -93.08 11.25 -5.69
C THR A 3 -92.31 10.11 -6.45
N THR A 4 -91.78 10.25 -7.68
CA THR A 4 -92.40 10.31 -9.02
C THR A 4 -91.35 10.74 -10.08
N ILE A 5 -91.07 9.92 -11.11
CA ILE A 5 -90.50 10.29 -12.47
C ILE A 5 -88.99 10.73 -12.52
N ARG A 6 -88.13 10.44 -13.54
CA ARG A 6 -88.19 9.64 -14.81
C ARG A 6 -86.78 9.21 -15.31
N ARG A 7 -86.78 8.17 -16.19
CA ARG A 7 -86.03 7.96 -17.49
C ARG A 7 -84.89 8.93 -17.91
N SER A 8 -83.83 8.55 -18.65
CA SER A 8 -83.30 7.25 -19.18
C SER A 8 -81.84 7.48 -19.74
N TRP A 9 -81.19 6.89 -20.77
CA TRP A 9 -81.55 6.02 -21.92
C TRP A 9 -80.32 5.39 -22.67
N LEU A 10 -80.18 4.04 -22.67
CA LEU A 10 -79.40 3.21 -23.65
C LEU A 10 -77.86 3.42 -23.83
N PRO A 11 -77.13 2.54 -24.56
CA PRO A 11 -77.49 1.24 -25.18
C PRO A 11 -76.71 0.01 -24.66
N LYS A 12 -77.05 -1.18 -25.18
CA LYS A 12 -76.30 -2.45 -25.03
C LYS A 12 -75.47 -2.78 -26.28
N PRO A 13 -74.48 -3.68 -26.20
CA PRO A 13 -74.22 -4.69 -27.23
C PRO A 13 -74.68 -6.10 -26.81
N SER A 14 -74.58 -7.09 -27.70
CA SER A 14 -75.34 -8.34 -27.62
C SER A 14 -74.67 -9.54 -28.28
N LEU A 15 -75.05 -10.76 -27.84
CA LEU A 15 -74.75 -12.10 -28.42
C LEU A 15 -73.28 -12.53 -28.28
N ILE A 16 -72.87 -13.70 -27.75
CA ILE A 16 -73.37 -15.10 -27.66
C ILE A 16 -72.71 -16.04 -28.71
N VAL A 17 -71.71 -16.80 -28.21
CA VAL A 17 -71.33 -18.19 -28.52
C VAL A 17 -70.80 -18.56 -29.92
N GLY A 18 -69.63 -19.23 -29.93
CA GLY A 18 -69.06 -20.02 -31.03
C GLY A 18 -67.98 -20.98 -30.51
N MET A 19 -68.07 -22.28 -30.82
CA MET A 19 -67.34 -23.36 -30.13
C MET A 19 -66.03 -23.84 -30.80
N VAL A 20 -65.00 -24.07 -29.97
CA VAL A 20 -64.13 -25.29 -29.95
C VAL A 20 -62.94 -25.43 -30.95
N ILE A 21 -61.97 -26.27 -30.54
CA ILE A 21 -60.72 -26.79 -31.18
C ILE A 21 -59.40 -26.03 -30.94
N ALA A 22 -58.62 -26.57 -30.00
CA ALA A 22 -57.16 -26.72 -29.93
C ALA A 22 -56.21 -25.72 -30.65
N THR A 23 -55.74 -24.72 -29.91
CA THR A 23 -54.36 -24.17 -29.85
C THR A 23 -54.35 -23.14 -28.68
N LEU A 24 -53.28 -22.88 -27.92
CA LEU A 24 -51.86 -23.25 -28.02
C LEU A 24 -51.27 -23.46 -26.60
N VAL A 25 -51.30 -24.68 -26.06
CA VAL A 25 -50.62 -25.00 -24.79
C VAL A 25 -49.18 -25.43 -25.10
N GLY A 26 -48.26 -24.47 -25.16
CA GLY A 26 -46.89 -24.79 -25.60
C GLY A 26 -45.87 -23.65 -25.63
N SER A 27 -46.01 -22.61 -24.79
CA SER A 27 -45.08 -21.47 -24.82
C SER A 27 -44.88 -20.73 -23.48
N LEU A 28 -44.92 -21.44 -22.34
CA LEU A 28 -44.05 -21.05 -21.23
C LEU A 28 -42.61 -21.45 -21.58
N LEU A 29 -41.94 -20.59 -22.34
CA LEU A 29 -40.48 -20.63 -22.39
C LEU A 29 -39.98 -20.29 -20.99
N LEU A 30 -39.43 -21.28 -20.29
CA LEU A 30 -38.52 -21.00 -19.19
C LEU A 30 -37.31 -20.30 -19.81
N SER A 31 -37.29 -18.97 -19.74
CA SER A 31 -36.07 -18.18 -19.86
C SER A 31 -35.20 -18.44 -18.64
N SER A 32 -34.64 -19.65 -18.57
CA SER A 32 -33.51 -19.97 -17.70
C SER A 32 -32.39 -19.01 -18.09
N ILE A 33 -32.21 -17.95 -17.30
CA ILE A 33 -31.12 -16.99 -17.46
C ILE A 33 -29.83 -17.71 -17.07
N THR A 34 -29.33 -18.51 -17.99
CA THR A 34 -27.94 -18.96 -17.97
C THR A 34 -27.10 -17.71 -18.10
N PHE A 35 -26.59 -17.23 -16.98
CA PHE A 35 -25.43 -16.35 -16.93
C PHE A 35 -24.22 -17.13 -17.44
N ALA A 36 -24.19 -17.39 -18.74
CA ALA A 36 -22.99 -17.75 -19.45
C ALA A 36 -22.03 -16.56 -19.26
N ALA A 37 -20.98 -16.77 -18.48
CA ALA A 37 -19.92 -15.78 -18.36
C ALA A 37 -19.40 -15.47 -19.77
N GLU A 38 -19.59 -14.23 -20.22
CA GLU A 38 -19.23 -13.80 -21.57
C GLU A 38 -17.74 -14.11 -21.81
N PRO A 39 -17.39 -14.86 -22.88
CA PRO A 39 -16.04 -15.36 -23.05
C PRO A 39 -15.09 -14.17 -23.20
N ALA A 40 -14.24 -13.98 -22.19
CA ALA A 40 -13.44 -12.78 -22.02
C ALA A 40 -12.63 -12.48 -23.28
N ASN A 41 -12.83 -11.30 -23.87
CA ASN A 41 -12.13 -10.89 -25.07
C ASN A 41 -10.65 -10.63 -24.75
N ARG A 42 -9.82 -11.68 -24.89
CA ARG A 42 -8.43 -11.69 -24.42
C ARG A 42 -7.54 -10.62 -25.08
N SER A 43 -7.95 -10.06 -26.22
CA SER A 43 -7.24 -8.95 -26.88
C SER A 43 -7.18 -7.67 -26.06
N ASP A 44 -8.11 -7.49 -25.12
CA ASP A 44 -8.31 -6.20 -24.44
C ASP A 44 -7.33 -6.01 -23.27
N TRP A 45 -6.55 -7.05 -22.94
CA TRP A 45 -5.46 -7.04 -21.96
C TRP A 45 -4.12 -7.04 -22.68
N ARG A 46 -3.33 -5.98 -22.48
CA ARG A 46 -2.03 -5.81 -23.14
C ARG A 46 -1.02 -6.90 -22.79
N TYR A 47 -1.03 -7.40 -21.55
CA TYR A 47 0.02 -8.27 -21.02
C TYR A 47 -0.54 -9.56 -20.42
N THR A 48 0.23 -10.63 -20.56
CA THR A 48 -0.06 -11.95 -19.98
C THR A 48 1.19 -12.56 -19.34
N LYS A 49 1.01 -13.34 -18.28
CA LYS A 49 2.05 -14.14 -17.61
C LYS A 49 1.48 -15.52 -17.25
N SER A 50 2.19 -16.58 -17.61
CA SER A 50 1.83 -17.94 -17.17
C SER A 50 2.08 -18.11 -15.67
N ILE A 51 1.18 -18.83 -15.00
CA ILE A 51 1.28 -19.13 -13.56
C ILE A 51 1.83 -20.55 -13.41
N GLU A 52 3.09 -20.65 -13.00
CA GLU A 52 3.80 -21.91 -12.77
C GLU A 52 3.38 -22.50 -11.42
N LEU A 53 2.40 -23.40 -11.47
CA LEU A 53 1.91 -24.12 -10.29
C LEU A 53 3.00 -25.00 -9.67
N GLN A 54 3.13 -24.93 -8.36
CA GLN A 54 3.93 -25.87 -7.57
C GLN A 54 2.99 -26.69 -6.66
N GLY A 55 3.37 -27.94 -6.37
CA GLY A 55 2.65 -28.82 -5.44
C GLY A 55 1.18 -29.17 -5.80
N SER A 56 0.49 -29.76 -4.81
CA SER A 56 -0.81 -30.43 -4.98
C SER A 56 -2.03 -29.72 -4.37
N GLY A 57 -1.84 -28.69 -3.53
CA GLY A 57 -2.91 -28.08 -2.72
C GLY A 57 -4.05 -27.40 -3.49
N LYS A 58 -5.18 -27.16 -2.81
CA LYS A 58 -6.41 -26.59 -3.40
C LYS A 58 -6.31 -25.09 -3.69
N TYR A 59 -5.68 -24.34 -2.79
CA TYR A 59 -5.47 -22.90 -2.94
C TYR A 59 -4.04 -22.63 -3.41
N VAL A 60 -3.90 -21.64 -4.29
CA VAL A 60 -2.64 -21.21 -4.87
C VAL A 60 -2.42 -19.75 -4.53
N ALA A 61 -1.23 -19.44 -4.03
CA ALA A 61 -0.76 -18.06 -3.87
C ALA A 61 0.32 -17.75 -4.91
N LEU A 62 0.38 -16.51 -5.38
CA LEU A 62 1.53 -15.97 -6.12
C LEU A 62 1.78 -14.54 -5.66
N PHE A 63 3.02 -14.07 -5.74
CA PHE A 63 3.32 -12.66 -5.52
C PHE A 63 3.37 -11.90 -6.85
N LEU A 64 2.90 -10.65 -6.86
CA LEU A 64 3.07 -9.76 -8.00
C LEU A 64 4.51 -9.27 -8.10
N ASP A 65 5.00 -9.19 -9.32
CA ASP A 65 6.33 -8.68 -9.65
C ASP A 65 6.27 -7.29 -10.30
N GLU A 66 7.45 -6.70 -10.51
CA GLU A 66 7.62 -5.33 -10.96
C GLU A 66 7.07 -5.06 -12.38
N GLU A 67 6.99 -6.08 -13.24
CA GLU A 67 6.37 -5.94 -14.56
C GLU A 67 4.84 -5.81 -14.43
N VAL A 68 4.23 -6.52 -13.47
CA VAL A 68 2.79 -6.38 -13.19
C VAL A 68 2.49 -4.98 -12.65
N TYR A 69 3.26 -4.46 -11.70
CA TYR A 69 3.05 -3.09 -11.20
C TYR A 69 3.25 -2.02 -12.28
N LYS A 70 4.20 -2.24 -13.21
CA LYS A 70 4.44 -1.38 -14.37
C LYS A 70 3.30 -1.42 -15.39
N GLY A 71 2.73 -2.59 -15.65
CA GLY A 71 1.74 -2.81 -16.71
C GLY A 71 0.28 -2.66 -16.28
N ALA A 72 -0.07 -2.97 -15.04
CA ALA A 72 -1.44 -2.93 -14.50
C ALA A 72 -1.85 -1.52 -14.06
N ARG A 73 -3.15 -1.31 -13.82
CA ARG A 73 -3.66 -0.10 -13.15
C ARG A 73 -3.11 -0.01 -11.72
N GLU A 74 -2.95 1.22 -11.22
CA GLU A 74 -2.49 1.48 -9.84
C GLU A 74 -3.42 0.87 -8.78
N ASP A 75 -4.73 0.76 -9.06
CA ASP A 75 -5.68 0.09 -8.17
C ASP A 75 -5.71 -1.44 -8.30
N LEU A 76 -4.88 -2.01 -9.17
CA LEU A 76 -4.87 -3.43 -9.57
C LEU A 76 -6.25 -3.96 -10.04
N GLY A 77 -7.13 -3.08 -10.53
CA GLY A 77 -8.51 -3.41 -10.91
C GLY A 77 -8.64 -4.19 -12.22
N ASP A 78 -7.64 -4.10 -13.10
CA ASP A 78 -7.60 -4.79 -14.38
C ASP A 78 -7.01 -6.20 -14.33
N LEU A 79 -6.41 -6.61 -13.20
CA LEU A 79 -5.90 -7.97 -13.05
C LEU A 79 -7.01 -8.99 -13.33
N ARG A 80 -6.69 -10.08 -14.04
CA ARG A 80 -7.55 -11.26 -14.20
C ARG A 80 -6.71 -12.51 -14.16
N ILE A 81 -7.16 -13.54 -13.46
CA ILE A 81 -6.67 -14.90 -13.66
C ILE A 81 -7.62 -15.60 -14.62
N VAL A 82 -7.08 -16.26 -15.64
CA VAL A 82 -7.83 -17.06 -16.62
C VAL A 82 -7.28 -18.49 -16.64
N ASN A 83 -8.16 -19.48 -16.83
CA ASN A 83 -7.75 -20.87 -17.05
C ASN A 83 -7.51 -21.18 -18.55
N ASP A 84 -7.03 -22.39 -18.85
CA ASP A 84 -6.89 -22.94 -20.20
C ASP A 84 -8.16 -22.84 -21.07
N LYS A 85 -9.36 -22.92 -20.45
CA LYS A 85 -10.66 -22.80 -21.12
C LYS A 85 -11.10 -21.35 -21.42
N GLY A 86 -10.31 -20.34 -21.07
CA GLY A 86 -10.70 -18.92 -21.25
C GLY A 86 -11.65 -18.39 -20.18
N GLN A 87 -11.90 -19.14 -19.11
CA GLN A 87 -12.80 -18.74 -18.03
C GLN A 87 -12.03 -17.94 -16.97
N PHE A 88 -12.59 -16.81 -16.53
CA PHE A 88 -12.03 -16.06 -15.40
C PHE A 88 -12.17 -16.85 -14.10
N VAL A 89 -11.14 -16.74 -13.25
CA VAL A 89 -10.98 -17.51 -12.01
C VAL A 89 -11.07 -16.53 -10.83
N PRO A 90 -12.00 -16.74 -9.88
CA PRO A 90 -12.10 -15.92 -8.68
C PRO A 90 -10.79 -15.91 -7.86
N TYR A 91 -10.34 -14.71 -7.49
CA TYR A 91 -9.13 -14.50 -6.70
C TYR A 91 -9.31 -13.37 -5.67
N TYR A 92 -8.40 -13.25 -4.72
CA TYR A 92 -8.24 -12.05 -3.91
C TYR A 92 -6.81 -11.51 -3.95
N VAL A 93 -6.64 -10.20 -3.76
CA VAL A 93 -5.33 -9.55 -3.56
C VAL A 93 -5.16 -9.25 -2.07
N ASP A 94 -4.09 -9.75 -1.46
CA ASP A 94 -3.64 -9.40 -0.12
C ASP A 94 -2.37 -8.54 -0.22
N SER A 95 -2.45 -7.29 0.21
CA SER A 95 -1.32 -6.36 0.14
C SER A 95 -0.30 -6.52 1.28
N GLY A 96 -0.53 -7.41 2.25
CA GLY A 96 0.31 -7.55 3.44
C GLY A 96 0.28 -6.36 4.42
N ALA A 97 0.02 -5.14 3.94
CA ALA A 97 -0.04 -3.92 4.73
C ALA A 97 -1.10 -3.96 5.85
N ALA A 98 -2.23 -4.65 5.64
CA ALA A 98 -3.25 -4.87 6.68
C ALA A 98 -2.86 -5.95 7.72
N LYS A 99 -1.85 -6.77 7.42
CA LYS A 99 -1.25 -7.78 8.32
C LYS A 99 0.04 -7.27 8.99
N ALA A 100 0.51 -6.07 8.64
CA ALA A 100 1.55 -5.33 9.37
C ALA A 100 1.03 -4.76 10.71
N ALA A 101 0.23 -5.55 11.44
CA ALA A 101 -0.20 -5.24 12.79
C ALA A 101 0.99 -5.45 13.74
N ASP A 102 1.77 -4.37 13.94
CA ASP A 102 2.86 -4.32 14.92
C ASP A 102 2.30 -4.55 16.33
N LYS A 103 2.28 -5.82 16.76
CA LYS A 103 1.78 -6.26 18.06
C LYS A 103 2.82 -5.99 19.12
N GLN A 104 2.65 -4.89 19.86
CA GLN A 104 3.49 -4.55 21.00
C GLN A 104 2.81 -4.88 22.34
N VAL A 105 3.53 -5.58 23.22
CA VAL A 105 3.21 -5.67 24.65
C VAL A 105 4.23 -4.79 25.38
N VAL A 106 3.74 -3.79 26.13
CA VAL A 106 4.57 -2.81 26.84
C VAL A 106 4.51 -3.09 28.35
N TYR A 107 5.58 -3.66 28.90
CA TYR A 107 5.68 -3.93 30.32
C TYR A 107 6.31 -2.70 31.03
N PRO A 108 5.60 -2.06 31.98
CA PRO A 108 6.19 -1.01 32.79
C PRO A 108 7.21 -1.60 33.77
N SER A 109 8.03 -0.75 34.39
CA SER A 109 8.97 -1.15 35.43
C SER A 109 8.93 -0.25 36.65
N ASN A 110 9.36 -0.79 37.78
CA ASN A 110 9.66 -0.04 38.99
C ASN A 110 11.18 0.18 39.07
N LEU A 111 11.60 1.41 39.36
CA LEU A 111 12.97 1.70 39.77
C LEU A 111 13.25 1.02 41.12
N ILE A 112 14.35 0.27 41.20
CA ILE A 112 14.78 -0.46 42.40
C ILE A 112 15.96 0.23 43.07
N ASN A 113 16.94 0.70 42.28
CA ASN A 113 18.18 1.25 42.80
C ASN A 113 18.84 2.19 41.77
N THR A 114 19.53 3.23 42.26
CA THR A 114 20.39 4.11 41.46
C THR A 114 21.73 4.24 42.16
N GLY A 115 22.75 3.59 41.63
CA GLY A 115 24.13 3.63 42.13
C GLY A 115 25.06 4.46 41.23
N LYS A 116 26.24 4.80 41.74
CA LYS A 116 27.35 5.35 40.95
C LYS A 116 28.63 4.57 41.24
N SER A 117 29.48 4.42 40.23
CA SER A 117 30.85 3.91 40.39
C SER A 117 31.77 4.66 39.44
N ASN A 118 32.84 5.24 39.99
CA ASN A 118 33.67 6.24 39.30
C ASN A 118 32.79 7.35 38.70
N LYS A 119 32.72 7.45 37.37
CA LYS A 119 31.87 8.41 36.65
C LYS A 119 30.56 7.81 36.14
N ASP A 120 30.40 6.48 36.21
CA ASP A 120 29.28 5.77 35.61
C ASP A 120 28.08 5.75 36.58
N THR A 121 26.86 5.82 36.05
CA THR A 121 25.62 5.68 36.83
C THR A 121 24.92 4.38 36.47
N PHE A 122 24.53 3.61 37.47
CA PHE A 122 23.87 2.31 37.33
C PHE A 122 22.43 2.45 37.82
N ILE A 123 21.45 2.10 36.98
CA ILE A 123 20.03 2.27 37.26
C ILE A 123 19.35 0.93 37.08
N ASP A 124 18.85 0.36 38.19
CA ASP A 124 18.30 -0.99 38.25
C ASP A 124 16.77 -0.93 38.28
N PHE A 125 16.12 -1.61 37.34
CA PHE A 125 14.68 -1.67 37.15
C PHE A 125 14.17 -3.10 37.29
N ARG A 126 12.97 -3.27 37.87
CA ARG A 126 12.24 -4.54 37.87
C ARG A 126 10.99 -4.41 37.02
N ILE A 127 10.84 -5.29 36.04
CA ILE A 127 9.66 -5.31 35.16
C ILE A 127 8.43 -5.79 35.94
N VAL A 128 7.29 -5.14 35.67
CA VAL A 128 5.99 -5.53 36.21
C VAL A 128 5.26 -6.36 35.16
N ALA A 129 5.06 -7.64 35.45
CA ALA A 129 4.21 -8.51 34.63
C ALA A 129 2.75 -8.02 34.69
N GLN A 130 2.13 -7.79 33.53
CA GLN A 130 0.71 -7.43 33.44
C GLN A 130 -0.22 -8.63 33.69
N ASP A 131 0.28 -9.83 33.42
CA ASP A 131 -0.42 -11.11 33.55
C ASP A 131 0.56 -12.14 34.10
N VAL A 132 0.31 -12.65 35.30
CA VAL A 132 1.19 -13.62 35.99
C VAL A 132 1.19 -15.01 35.35
N THR A 133 0.29 -15.28 34.39
CA THR A 133 0.25 -16.53 33.62
C THR A 133 1.10 -16.49 32.35
N LYS A 134 1.69 -15.33 32.02
CA LYS A 134 2.48 -15.13 30.80
C LYS A 134 3.92 -14.73 31.14
N ASP A 135 4.87 -15.33 30.43
CA ASP A 135 6.26 -14.92 30.48
C ASP A 135 6.43 -13.42 30.21
N ILE A 136 7.32 -12.79 30.97
CA ILE A 136 7.91 -11.51 30.55
C ILE A 136 8.78 -11.81 29.32
N GLN A 137 8.53 -11.07 28.24
CA GLN A 137 9.30 -11.17 26.99
C GLN A 137 9.58 -9.75 26.50
N GLY A 138 10.67 -9.54 25.76
CA GLY A 138 10.96 -8.24 25.17
C GLY A 138 12.14 -8.24 24.23
N ASN A 139 12.10 -7.37 23.22
CA ASN A 139 13.15 -7.17 22.21
C ASN A 139 13.47 -5.69 21.97
N ARG A 140 12.84 -4.77 22.73
CA ARG A 140 13.22 -3.35 22.80
C ARG A 140 13.11 -2.85 24.23
N VAL A 141 13.94 -1.89 24.58
CA VAL A 141 13.91 -1.19 25.87
C VAL A 141 13.80 0.31 25.59
N ALA A 142 12.72 0.93 26.06
CA ALA A 142 12.49 2.37 25.97
C ALA A 142 12.75 3.04 27.32
N LEU A 143 13.43 4.18 27.33
CA LEU A 143 13.77 4.95 28.53
C LEU A 143 13.06 6.30 28.54
N SER A 144 12.63 6.76 29.72
CA SER A 144 12.32 8.18 29.90
C SER A 144 13.62 8.97 29.99
N LEU A 145 13.81 9.93 29.09
CA LEU A 145 15.04 10.73 29.01
C LEU A 145 14.92 12.04 29.82
N PRO A 146 16.02 12.54 30.42
CA PRO A 146 16.10 13.89 30.99
C PRO A 146 15.76 14.97 29.96
N GLU A 147 15.15 16.08 30.40
CA GLU A 147 14.66 17.15 29.49
C GLU A 147 15.78 17.95 28.80
N GLN A 148 16.90 18.17 29.49
CA GLN A 148 18.08 18.84 28.94
C GLN A 148 18.72 18.06 27.79
N ALA A 149 19.49 18.75 26.93
CA ALA A 149 20.22 18.10 25.85
C ALA A 149 21.44 17.32 26.37
N PHE A 150 21.67 16.11 25.84
CA PHE A 150 22.82 15.26 26.15
C PHE A 150 23.04 14.19 25.08
N LEU A 151 24.22 13.57 25.08
CA LEU A 151 24.55 12.31 24.40
C LEU A 151 25.28 11.44 25.42
N LYS A 152 24.81 10.21 25.67
CA LYS A 152 25.49 9.24 26.54
C LYS A 152 25.53 7.84 25.92
N HIS A 153 26.62 7.15 26.15
CA HIS A 153 26.69 5.70 25.97
C HIS A 153 26.00 4.98 27.12
N LEU A 154 25.42 3.82 26.81
CA LEU A 154 24.94 2.90 27.81
C LEU A 154 25.41 1.46 27.54
N GLU A 155 25.52 0.70 28.62
CA GLU A 155 25.59 -0.75 28.59
C GLU A 155 24.31 -1.27 29.25
N LEU A 156 23.54 -2.09 28.53
CA LEU A 156 22.24 -2.60 28.96
C LEU A 156 22.38 -4.06 29.38
N TYR A 157 22.05 -4.36 30.63
CA TYR A 157 22.16 -5.69 31.21
C TYR A 157 20.77 -6.25 31.59
N GLY A 158 20.63 -7.57 31.55
CA GLY A 158 19.46 -8.31 31.99
C GLY A 158 19.79 -9.24 33.15
N SER A 159 18.82 -9.47 34.03
CA SER A 159 18.92 -10.42 35.14
C SER A 159 17.58 -11.10 35.45
N TYR A 160 17.64 -12.36 35.88
CA TYR A 160 16.48 -13.11 36.35
C TYR A 160 16.21 -12.90 37.84
N ASP A 161 17.24 -12.58 38.64
CA ASP A 161 17.21 -12.54 40.10
C ASP A 161 17.58 -11.17 40.71
N GLY A 162 18.14 -10.26 39.90
CA GLY A 162 18.66 -8.95 40.31
C GLY A 162 20.13 -8.97 40.75
N ASN A 163 20.78 -10.14 40.83
CA ASN A 163 22.14 -10.29 41.35
C ASN A 163 23.13 -10.70 40.24
N GLN A 164 22.75 -11.63 39.37
CA GLN A 164 23.58 -12.07 38.23
C GLN A 164 23.13 -11.36 36.96
N TRP A 165 24.07 -10.71 36.26
CA TRP A 165 23.78 -9.78 35.15
C TRP A 165 24.46 -10.19 33.84
N GLU A 166 23.68 -10.50 32.80
CA GLU A 166 24.14 -10.71 31.42
C GLU A 166 24.17 -9.36 30.68
N LEU A 167 25.26 -9.04 29.97
CA LEU A 167 25.28 -7.90 29.04
C LEU A 167 24.44 -8.24 27.81
N LEU A 168 23.38 -7.47 27.55
CA LEU A 168 22.47 -7.71 26.43
C LEU A 168 22.89 -6.95 25.18
N HIS A 169 23.23 -5.67 25.34
CA HIS A 169 23.56 -4.77 24.23
C HIS A 169 24.37 -3.57 24.72
N LYS A 170 25.12 -2.92 23.81
CA LYS A 170 25.76 -1.61 24.05
C LYS A 170 25.19 -0.62 23.06
N ASP A 171 24.81 0.56 23.51
CA ASP A 171 24.17 1.56 22.65
C ASP A 171 24.48 2.98 23.11
N TYR A 172 23.85 3.96 22.46
CA TYR A 172 23.79 5.35 22.87
C TYR A 172 22.33 5.81 22.99
N VAL A 173 22.10 6.74 23.92
CA VAL A 173 20.86 7.50 24.05
C VAL A 173 21.20 8.99 24.09
N TYR A 174 20.34 9.81 23.51
CA TYR A 174 20.56 11.25 23.41
C TYR A 174 19.23 12.01 23.34
N ARG A 175 19.26 13.28 23.73
CA ARG A 175 18.23 14.27 23.45
C ARG A 175 18.90 15.57 22.98
N THR A 176 18.28 16.23 22.01
CA THR A 176 18.54 17.61 21.61
C THR A 176 17.21 18.37 21.61
N GLU A 177 17.21 19.66 21.31
CA GLU A 177 15.97 20.46 21.15
C GLU A 177 14.97 19.86 20.14
N GLN A 178 15.46 19.06 19.19
CA GLN A 178 14.73 18.68 17.98
C GLN A 178 14.75 17.17 17.70
N LEU A 179 15.70 16.41 18.28
CA LEU A 179 15.83 14.96 18.11
C LEU A 179 15.95 14.25 19.47
N GLU A 180 15.55 12.98 19.51
CA GLU A 180 15.93 12.08 20.61
C GLU A 180 16.06 10.64 20.12
N LYS A 181 16.90 9.86 20.80
CA LYS A 181 16.88 8.40 20.76
C LYS A 181 16.72 7.90 22.19
N ASN A 182 15.54 7.36 22.47
CA ASN A 182 15.15 6.84 23.77
C ASN A 182 15.05 5.30 23.84
N THR A 183 15.15 4.63 22.68
CA THR A 183 14.87 3.19 22.55
C THR A 183 16.11 2.45 22.07
N VAL A 184 16.45 1.40 22.80
CA VAL A 184 17.47 0.40 22.46
C VAL A 184 16.74 -0.81 21.86
N VAL A 185 17.24 -1.36 20.76
CA VAL A 185 16.73 -2.59 20.14
C VAL A 185 17.66 -3.74 20.50
N LEU A 186 17.12 -4.91 20.82
CA LEU A 186 17.88 -6.10 21.20
C LEU A 186 17.98 -7.07 20.03
N ASP A 187 19.13 -7.75 19.90
CA ASP A 187 19.41 -8.71 18.83
C ASP A 187 18.55 -9.99 18.90
N LYS A 188 17.94 -10.24 20.06
CA LYS A 188 17.10 -11.41 20.39
C LYS A 188 15.97 -10.99 21.34
N THR A 189 14.83 -11.68 21.28
CA THR A 189 13.81 -11.59 22.35
C THR A 189 14.36 -12.26 23.62
N VAL A 190 14.31 -11.55 24.74
CA VAL A 190 14.81 -12.00 26.06
C VAL A 190 13.67 -12.08 27.09
N LYS A 191 13.91 -12.77 28.22
CA LYS A 191 12.90 -13.04 29.27
C LYS A 191 13.29 -12.55 30.67
N PHE A 192 14.20 -11.57 30.77
CA PHE A 192 14.67 -11.08 32.06
C PHE A 192 13.59 -10.31 32.83
N ALA A 193 13.56 -10.48 34.16
CA ALA A 193 12.66 -9.78 35.06
C ALA A 193 13.25 -8.46 35.58
N TYR A 194 14.57 -8.31 35.49
CA TYR A 194 15.32 -7.14 35.94
C TYR A 194 16.22 -6.62 34.80
N TYR A 195 16.34 -5.30 34.69
CA TYR A 195 17.21 -4.63 33.72
C TYR A 195 18.06 -3.58 34.42
N ARG A 196 19.34 -3.53 34.07
CA ARG A 196 20.31 -2.56 34.58
C ARG A 196 20.80 -1.72 33.43
N VAL A 197 20.55 -0.41 33.53
CA VAL A 197 21.06 0.58 32.59
C VAL A 197 22.30 1.20 33.21
N LYS A 198 23.48 0.94 32.63
CA LYS A 198 24.72 1.59 33.03
C LYS A 198 25.01 2.74 32.06
N ILE A 199 24.78 3.98 32.50
CA ILE A 199 25.12 5.20 31.76
C ILE A 199 26.61 5.50 31.99
N ILE A 200 27.38 5.58 30.90
CA ILE A 200 28.83 5.81 30.93
C ILE A 200 29.15 7.31 31.05
N ASP A 201 30.13 7.67 31.88
CA ASP A 201 30.63 9.04 32.09
C ASP A 201 29.50 10.07 32.38
N ASN A 202 28.60 9.75 33.30
CA ASN A 202 27.43 10.57 33.67
C ASN A 202 27.76 11.64 34.73
N VAL A 203 28.82 12.41 34.52
CA VAL A 203 29.30 13.45 35.45
C VAL A 203 28.30 14.59 35.68
N GLU A 204 27.40 14.80 34.72
CA GLU A 204 26.31 15.78 34.76
C GLU A 204 25.13 15.29 35.61
N ASN A 205 25.15 14.02 36.03
CA ASN A 205 24.14 13.40 36.91
C ASN A 205 22.74 13.30 36.27
N LEU A 206 22.69 13.00 34.97
CA LEU A 206 21.44 12.81 34.21
C LEU A 206 20.59 11.71 34.85
N VAL A 207 19.29 11.98 34.99
CA VAL A 207 18.31 11.07 35.61
C VAL A 207 17.43 10.45 34.54
N PHE A 208 17.38 9.12 34.51
CA PHE A 208 16.52 8.33 33.63
C PHE A 208 15.49 7.62 34.52
N PRO A 209 14.31 8.22 34.78
CA PRO A 209 13.45 7.82 35.90
C PRO A 209 12.62 6.55 35.65
N GLN A 210 12.44 6.15 34.39
CA GLN A 210 11.63 4.99 34.01
C GLN A 210 12.24 4.22 32.84
N LEU A 211 11.98 2.91 32.85
CA LEU A 211 12.26 1.97 31.78
C LEU A 211 10.95 1.26 31.41
N GLN A 212 10.72 1.02 30.12
CA GLN A 212 9.67 0.14 29.61
C GLN A 212 10.31 -0.97 28.77
N LEU A 213 9.99 -2.22 29.08
CA LEU A 213 10.34 -3.35 28.23
C LEU A 213 9.22 -3.54 27.21
N ILE A 214 9.56 -3.66 25.93
CA ILE A 214 8.59 -3.81 24.86
C ILE A 214 8.87 -5.14 24.14
N HIS A 215 7.86 -6.02 24.09
CA HIS A 215 7.84 -7.13 23.14
C HIS A 215 7.14 -6.67 21.87
N TYR A 216 7.94 -6.25 20.88
CA TYR A 216 7.48 -5.86 19.56
C TYR A 216 7.49 -7.09 18.64
N THR A 217 6.32 -7.67 18.40
CA THR A 217 6.12 -8.74 17.41
C THR A 217 5.59 -8.13 16.11
N ARG A 218 6.40 -8.18 15.06
CA ARG A 218 5.90 -8.03 13.68
C ARG A 218 5.61 -9.43 13.14
N GLU A 219 4.42 -9.65 12.59
CA GLU A 219 4.02 -10.97 12.10
C GLU A 219 4.95 -11.45 10.97
N THR A 220 5.43 -12.70 11.07
CA THR A 220 6.41 -13.28 10.15
C THR A 220 5.97 -13.23 8.69
N SER A 221 4.65 -13.33 8.46
CA SER A 221 4.01 -13.17 7.15
C SER A 221 4.44 -11.89 6.42
N TRP A 222 4.68 -10.78 7.13
CA TRP A 222 5.10 -9.51 6.52
C TRP A 222 6.45 -9.60 5.79
N GLN A 223 7.36 -10.46 6.24
CA GLN A 223 8.68 -10.65 5.60
C GLN A 223 8.58 -11.25 4.19
N GLU A 224 7.48 -11.96 3.88
CA GLU A 224 7.24 -12.50 2.54
C GLU A 224 6.89 -11.39 1.54
N PHE A 225 6.14 -10.37 1.99
CA PHE A 225 5.74 -9.20 1.18
C PHE A 225 6.85 -8.14 1.10
N ALA A 226 7.71 -8.03 2.11
CA ALA A 226 8.80 -7.04 2.13
C ALA A 226 9.90 -7.37 1.12
N LYS A 227 10.38 -6.36 0.39
CA LYS A 227 11.48 -6.46 -0.59
C LYS A 227 12.38 -5.22 -0.51
N THR A 228 13.63 -5.36 -0.94
CA THR A 228 14.62 -4.29 -0.99
C THR A 228 15.17 -4.19 -2.41
N THR A 229 15.32 -2.97 -2.93
CA THR A 229 16.02 -2.69 -4.18
C THR A 229 16.79 -1.36 -4.08
N SER A 230 17.44 -0.94 -5.16
CA SER A 230 17.86 0.45 -5.38
C SER A 230 17.09 1.03 -6.57
N LEU A 231 16.90 2.34 -6.59
CA LEU A 231 16.22 3.03 -7.70
C LEU A 231 17.14 4.09 -8.31
N PRO A 232 17.12 4.27 -9.65
CA PRO A 232 17.92 5.29 -10.31
C PRO A 232 17.42 6.68 -9.95
N TYR A 233 18.35 7.60 -9.71
CA TYR A 233 18.09 8.97 -9.30
C TYR A 233 19.02 9.96 -9.99
N ASP A 234 18.58 11.21 -10.10
CA ASP A 234 19.41 12.34 -10.51
C ASP A 234 19.43 13.41 -9.40
N THR A 235 20.53 14.15 -9.29
CA THR A 235 20.66 15.26 -8.32
C THR A 235 20.87 16.60 -9.02
N LYS A 236 20.04 17.59 -8.72
CA LYS A 236 20.21 18.99 -9.13
C LYS A 236 20.40 19.88 -7.90
N GLN A 237 21.28 20.88 -7.98
CA GLN A 237 21.36 21.95 -6.99
C GLN A 237 20.51 23.15 -7.44
N ASP A 238 19.71 23.70 -6.53
CA ASP A 238 18.74 24.76 -6.83
C ASP A 238 18.50 25.63 -5.59
N HIS A 239 18.81 26.93 -5.64
CA HIS A 239 18.54 27.92 -4.56
C HIS A 239 18.83 27.44 -3.12
N GLY A 240 20.02 26.85 -2.88
CA GLY A 240 20.41 26.34 -1.56
C GLY A 240 19.80 24.98 -1.18
N GLN A 241 19.19 24.28 -2.13
CA GLN A 241 18.61 22.95 -1.96
C GLN A 241 19.25 21.92 -2.89
N THR A 242 19.33 20.67 -2.44
CA THR A 242 19.54 19.52 -3.32
C THR A 242 18.18 18.91 -3.68
N LEU A 243 17.85 18.92 -4.96
CA LEU A 243 16.72 18.22 -5.53
C LEU A 243 17.18 16.82 -5.94
N LEU A 244 16.69 15.79 -5.26
CA LEU A 244 16.96 14.38 -5.52
C LEU A 244 15.73 13.77 -6.21
N SER A 245 15.77 13.67 -7.53
CA SER A 245 14.69 13.13 -8.36
C SER A 245 14.84 11.63 -8.51
N ILE A 246 13.89 10.85 -7.98
CA ILE A 246 13.91 9.37 -8.01
C ILE A 246 12.94 8.87 -9.08
N ARG A 247 13.42 7.95 -9.93
CA ARG A 247 12.61 7.19 -10.88
C ARG A 247 12.13 5.88 -10.24
N ASN A 248 10.82 5.70 -10.18
CA ASN A 248 10.13 4.50 -9.73
C ASN A 248 9.29 3.96 -10.91
N ASP A 249 9.94 3.71 -12.05
CA ASP A 249 9.29 3.40 -13.33
C ASP A 249 8.34 2.19 -13.27
N ASN A 250 8.59 1.28 -12.31
CA ASN A 250 7.80 0.08 -12.07
C ASN A 250 6.66 0.29 -11.06
N ARG A 251 6.43 1.52 -10.56
CA ARG A 251 5.41 1.88 -9.55
C ARG A 251 5.45 1.00 -8.29
N LEU A 252 6.67 0.71 -7.81
CA LEU A 252 6.88 -0.05 -6.58
C LEU A 252 6.21 0.65 -5.41
N ARG A 253 5.65 -0.12 -4.47
CA ARG A 253 4.95 0.40 -3.30
C ARG A 253 5.96 0.71 -2.18
N ILE A 254 6.72 1.80 -2.36
CA ILE A 254 7.87 2.14 -1.51
C ILE A 254 7.40 2.49 -0.09
N THR A 255 7.90 1.77 0.92
CA THR A 255 7.56 2.01 2.33
C THR A 255 8.64 2.80 3.07
N ALA A 256 9.91 2.61 2.72
CA ALA A 256 11.02 3.39 3.23
C ALA A 256 12.11 3.63 2.17
N ILE A 257 12.81 4.76 2.31
CA ILE A 257 13.93 5.21 1.47
C ILE A 257 15.07 5.57 2.41
N GLN A 258 16.12 4.76 2.43
CA GLN A 258 17.34 5.04 3.18
C GLN A 258 18.37 5.69 2.24
N LEU A 259 18.78 6.91 2.58
CA LEU A 259 19.82 7.64 1.85
C LEU A 259 21.19 7.17 2.35
N GLU A 260 22.03 6.68 1.44
CA GLU A 260 23.41 6.31 1.76
C GLU A 260 24.29 7.53 1.47
N ALA A 261 25.01 8.00 2.50
CA ALA A 261 25.61 9.32 2.50
C ALA A 261 26.91 9.37 3.31
N GLN A 262 27.84 10.24 2.90
CA GLN A 262 29.12 10.47 3.56
C GLN A 262 29.18 11.82 4.30
N GLY A 263 30.07 11.88 5.29
CA GLY A 263 30.31 13.06 6.11
C GLY A 263 29.24 13.29 7.17
N SER A 264 29.53 14.23 8.08
CA SER A 264 28.58 14.65 9.11
C SER A 264 27.71 15.80 8.61
N PHE A 265 26.39 15.63 8.71
CA PHE A 265 25.40 16.59 8.26
C PHE A 265 24.12 16.53 9.09
N ARG A 266 23.34 17.60 9.00
CA ARG A 266 21.98 17.71 9.51
C ARG A 266 21.18 18.58 8.55
N ARG A 267 20.05 18.11 8.04
CA ARG A 267 19.24 18.77 7.00
C ARG A 267 17.76 18.50 7.21
N SER A 268 16.91 19.51 7.02
CA SER A 268 15.47 19.28 6.82
C SER A 268 15.18 18.92 5.36
N TYR A 269 14.06 18.23 5.12
CA TYR A 269 13.66 17.86 3.76
C TYR A 269 12.14 17.92 3.55
N THR A 270 11.71 17.93 2.29
CA THR A 270 10.35 17.54 1.89
C THR A 270 10.41 16.44 0.83
N VAL A 271 9.29 15.77 0.59
CA VAL A 271 9.13 14.77 -0.48
C VAL A 271 7.92 15.21 -1.29
N GLN A 272 8.06 15.30 -2.61
CA GLN A 272 7.01 15.84 -3.49
C GLN A 272 6.83 15.00 -4.75
N THR A 273 5.61 14.94 -5.27
CA THR A 273 5.31 14.34 -6.58
C THR A 273 5.93 15.16 -7.73
N ALA A 274 5.88 14.65 -8.97
CA ALA A 274 6.33 15.40 -10.14
C ALA A 274 5.56 16.72 -10.35
N GLU A 275 4.30 16.77 -9.90
CA GLU A 275 3.41 17.94 -9.92
C GLU A 275 3.67 18.91 -8.74
N GLY A 276 4.63 18.59 -7.87
CA GLY A 276 4.98 19.39 -6.70
C GLY A 276 4.06 19.20 -5.48
N GLN A 277 3.15 18.21 -5.50
CA GLN A 277 2.28 17.93 -4.35
C GLN A 277 3.07 17.25 -3.23
N ASP A 278 2.80 17.61 -1.98
CA ASP A 278 3.59 17.18 -0.83
C ASP A 278 3.20 15.76 -0.35
N ILE A 279 4.17 14.84 -0.36
CA ILE A 279 3.97 13.43 -0.01
C ILE A 279 4.03 13.26 1.52
N ALA A 280 3.02 12.57 2.06
CA ALA A 280 2.91 12.32 3.49
C ALA A 280 3.93 11.27 3.96
N ILE A 281 4.65 11.59 5.05
CA ILE A 281 5.71 10.76 5.63
C ILE A 281 5.62 10.73 7.16
N LYS A 282 6.15 9.66 7.76
CA LYS A 282 6.11 9.40 9.20
C LYS A 282 7.32 10.01 9.91
N GLY A 283 7.10 10.55 11.11
CA GLY A 283 8.15 11.11 11.96
C GLY A 283 8.55 12.54 11.58
N LYS A 284 9.72 12.98 12.06
CA LYS A 284 10.25 14.32 11.81
C LYS A 284 10.94 14.36 10.43
N ARG A 285 10.71 15.44 9.68
CA ARG A 285 11.26 15.66 8.33
C ARG A 285 12.72 16.11 8.34
N GLU A 286 13.57 15.30 8.96
CA GLU A 286 14.99 15.58 9.14
C GLU A 286 15.87 14.36 8.81
N LEU A 287 16.97 14.62 8.12
CA LEU A 287 18.05 13.67 7.85
C LEU A 287 19.28 14.13 8.64
N TYR A 288 19.91 13.21 9.37
CA TYR A 288 21.17 13.50 10.05
C TYR A 288 22.12 12.32 10.04
N ARG A 289 23.41 12.64 10.05
CA ARG A 289 24.53 11.75 10.30
C ARG A 289 25.59 12.56 11.04
N LEU A 290 26.06 12.07 12.19
CA LEU A 290 27.06 12.76 13.02
C LEU A 290 28.11 11.72 13.44
N ASP A 291 29.30 11.89 12.91
CA ASP A 291 30.46 11.04 13.14
C ASP A 291 31.30 11.63 14.29
N PHE A 292 31.25 10.97 15.44
CA PHE A 292 32.10 11.25 16.60
C PHE A 292 33.24 10.22 16.66
N LYS A 293 34.29 10.49 17.45
CA LYS A 293 35.51 9.68 17.54
C LYS A 293 35.24 8.15 17.65
N ASP A 294 34.26 7.77 18.45
CA ASP A 294 33.94 6.38 18.77
C ASP A 294 32.44 6.05 18.49
N VAL A 295 31.70 6.92 17.79
CA VAL A 295 30.22 6.86 17.66
C VAL A 295 29.73 7.39 16.32
N GLN A 296 28.67 6.79 15.77
CA GLN A 296 27.91 7.33 14.64
C GLN A 296 26.43 7.44 15.00
N LEU A 297 25.94 8.68 15.17
CA LEU A 297 24.50 8.94 15.25
C LEU A 297 23.98 9.11 13.82
N GLN A 298 22.96 8.36 13.39
CA GLN A 298 22.33 8.62 12.10
C GLN A 298 20.85 8.26 12.06
N ASN A 299 20.08 9.08 11.35
CA ASN A 299 18.86 8.67 10.67
C ASN A 299 18.87 9.29 9.28
N THR A 300 19.03 8.45 8.26
CA THR A 300 18.93 8.83 6.85
C THR A 300 17.73 8.18 6.17
N THR A 301 16.79 7.63 6.95
CA THR A 301 15.64 6.88 6.47
C THR A 301 14.36 7.73 6.49
N ILE A 302 13.77 7.88 5.31
CA ILE A 302 12.46 8.47 5.07
C ILE A 302 11.44 7.33 5.06
N ILE A 303 10.32 7.47 5.77
CA ILE A 303 9.27 6.44 5.86
C ILE A 303 7.95 7.01 5.36
N GLY A 304 7.31 6.36 4.40
CA GLY A 304 6.00 6.77 3.87
C GLY A 304 4.89 6.71 4.92
N ALA A 305 3.97 7.68 4.92
CA ALA A 305 2.71 7.56 5.66
C ALA A 305 1.91 6.37 5.09
N ASP A 306 1.75 6.40 3.77
CA ASP A 306 1.29 5.32 2.91
C ASP A 306 2.42 4.94 1.92
N PRO A 307 2.34 3.80 1.21
CA PRO A 307 3.36 3.42 0.24
C PRO A 307 3.42 4.40 -0.95
N ILE A 308 4.61 4.89 -1.29
CA ILE A 308 4.82 5.86 -2.38
C ILE A 308 4.88 5.10 -3.72
N THR A 309 3.85 5.24 -4.54
CA THR A 309 3.68 4.58 -5.85
C THR A 309 4.04 5.45 -7.06
N ASN A 310 4.23 6.76 -6.85
CA ASN A 310 4.45 7.74 -7.93
C ASN A 310 5.62 7.32 -8.85
N PRO A 311 5.45 7.31 -10.19
CA PRO A 311 6.52 6.96 -11.13
C PRO A 311 7.76 7.84 -11.03
N VAL A 312 7.59 9.12 -10.69
CA VAL A 312 8.68 10.06 -10.37
C VAL A 312 8.27 10.89 -9.16
N PHE A 313 9.19 11.05 -8.22
CA PHE A 313 9.04 11.96 -7.07
C PHE A 313 10.40 12.57 -6.71
N THR A 314 10.37 13.73 -6.05
CA THR A 314 11.57 14.50 -5.67
C THR A 314 11.68 14.62 -4.15
N ILE A 315 12.82 14.25 -3.59
CA ILE A 315 13.19 14.63 -2.22
C ILE A 315 13.94 15.96 -2.31
N LYS A 316 13.44 17.00 -1.63
CA LYS A 316 14.07 18.32 -1.58
C LYS A 316 14.79 18.48 -0.25
N ILE A 317 16.12 18.45 -0.26
CA ILE A 317 16.97 18.57 0.92
C ILE A 317 17.42 20.03 1.04
N ASN A 318 17.10 20.70 2.16
CA ASN A 318 17.50 22.08 2.39
C ASN A 318 18.93 22.13 2.95
N ASN A 319 19.90 22.63 2.17
CA ASN A 319 21.30 22.70 2.58
C ASN A 319 21.62 23.92 3.47
N GLN A 320 20.77 24.95 3.48
CA GLN A 320 21.11 26.25 4.06
C GLN A 320 22.45 26.74 3.46
N ASP A 321 23.34 27.34 4.26
CA ASP A 321 24.67 27.80 3.83
C ASP A 321 25.72 26.69 3.71
N ASN A 322 25.32 25.41 3.82
CA ASN A 322 26.23 24.27 3.78
C ASN A 322 26.43 23.76 2.34
N ALA A 323 27.54 23.03 2.13
CA ALA A 323 27.67 22.18 0.95
C ALA A 323 26.57 21.08 0.89
N PRO A 324 26.19 20.64 -0.33
CA PRO A 324 25.33 19.48 -0.55
C PRO A 324 25.85 18.21 0.12
N ILE A 325 24.95 17.32 0.51
CA ILE A 325 25.33 15.98 1.01
C ILE A 325 25.95 15.17 -0.13
N LEU A 326 27.08 14.51 0.14
CA LEU A 326 27.66 13.50 -0.75
C LEU A 326 26.88 12.19 -0.61
N LEU A 327 25.91 11.98 -1.49
CA LEU A 327 25.14 10.73 -1.60
C LEU A 327 25.94 9.68 -2.37
N THR A 328 25.98 8.45 -1.85
CA THR A 328 26.65 7.29 -2.48
C THR A 328 25.66 6.27 -3.04
N GLY A 329 24.40 6.31 -2.62
CA GLY A 329 23.38 5.35 -3.03
C GLY A 329 22.02 5.59 -2.39
N LEU A 330 21.04 4.79 -2.80
CA LEU A 330 19.70 4.72 -2.23
C LEU A 330 19.30 3.26 -2.02
N LYS A 331 18.89 2.92 -0.81
CA LYS A 331 18.25 1.64 -0.48
C LYS A 331 16.75 1.86 -0.31
N ILE A 332 15.95 1.10 -1.04
CA ILE A 332 14.50 1.26 -1.17
C ILE A 332 13.83 0.00 -0.63
N ASP A 333 13.10 0.12 0.48
CA ASP A 333 12.33 -0.99 1.06
C ASP A 333 10.86 -0.83 0.65
N TYR A 334 10.33 -1.79 -0.12
CA TYR A 334 8.99 -1.78 -0.70
C TYR A 334 8.19 -3.05 -0.33
N VAL A 335 6.88 -3.00 -0.53
CA VAL A 335 6.00 -4.18 -0.37
C VAL A 335 5.42 -4.61 -1.71
N ILE A 336 5.26 -5.93 -1.86
CA ILE A 336 4.51 -6.52 -2.97
C ILE A 336 3.17 -7.10 -2.48
N ASP A 337 2.31 -7.52 -3.40
CA ASP A 337 0.96 -8.05 -3.16
C ASP A 337 0.93 -9.55 -3.44
N LYS A 338 0.22 -10.32 -2.62
CA LYS A 338 -0.05 -11.74 -2.81
C LYS A 338 -1.43 -11.93 -3.43
N VAL A 339 -1.50 -12.49 -4.62
CA VAL A 339 -2.76 -12.92 -5.25
C VAL A 339 -3.02 -14.37 -4.89
N VAL A 340 -4.22 -14.68 -4.40
CA VAL A 340 -4.61 -16.04 -3.99
C VAL A 340 -5.90 -16.45 -4.70
N PHE A 341 -5.94 -17.67 -5.23
CA PHE A 341 -7.08 -18.21 -5.96
C PHE A 341 -7.31 -19.71 -5.67
N GLU A 342 -8.52 -20.18 -5.97
CA GLU A 342 -8.85 -21.61 -5.94
C GLU A 342 -8.49 -22.25 -7.29
N ARG A 343 -7.65 -23.30 -7.27
CA ARG A 343 -7.34 -24.06 -8.49
C ARG A 343 -8.24 -25.29 -8.64
N GLN A 344 -8.45 -25.66 -9.90
CA GLN A 344 -9.09 -26.89 -10.33
C GLN A 344 -7.99 -27.85 -10.81
N GLU A 345 -8.18 -29.14 -10.55
CA GLU A 345 -7.21 -30.16 -10.94
C GLU A 345 -7.09 -30.26 -12.48
N GLY A 346 -5.86 -30.48 -12.97
CA GLY A 346 -5.56 -30.59 -14.40
C GLY A 346 -5.72 -29.31 -15.22
N ARG A 347 -5.88 -28.13 -14.59
CA ARG A 347 -5.94 -26.83 -15.27
C ARG A 347 -4.60 -26.08 -15.24
N THR A 348 -4.38 -25.26 -16.25
CA THR A 348 -3.28 -24.28 -16.29
C THR A 348 -3.84 -22.86 -16.23
N TYR A 349 -3.03 -21.91 -15.77
CA TYR A 349 -3.49 -20.56 -15.43
C TYR A 349 -2.57 -19.48 -15.98
N GLN A 350 -3.15 -18.34 -16.31
CA GLN A 350 -2.44 -17.14 -16.73
C GLN A 350 -2.99 -15.92 -15.97
N LEU A 351 -2.09 -15.04 -15.54
CA LEU A 351 -2.41 -13.69 -15.07
C LEU A 351 -2.44 -12.76 -16.30
N MET A 352 -3.48 -11.94 -16.41
CA MET A 352 -3.67 -10.94 -17.46
C MET A 352 -3.78 -9.55 -16.83
N TYR A 353 -3.15 -8.55 -17.44
CA TYR A 353 -3.14 -7.15 -16.98
C TYR A 353 -2.86 -6.17 -18.15
N GLY A 354 -2.92 -4.87 -17.88
CA GLY A 354 -2.82 -3.83 -18.90
C GLY A 354 -4.12 -3.61 -19.66
N ASN A 355 -5.27 -3.57 -18.95
CA ASN A 355 -6.57 -3.17 -19.50
C ASN A 355 -7.12 -1.98 -18.69
N SER A 356 -6.78 -0.74 -19.07
CA SER A 356 -7.20 0.46 -18.34
C SER A 356 -8.71 0.59 -18.17
N SER A 357 -9.49 0.12 -19.15
CA SER A 357 -10.95 0.17 -19.19
C SER A 357 -11.64 -0.92 -18.36
N ALA A 358 -10.92 -1.91 -17.85
CA ALA A 358 -11.51 -2.99 -17.06
C ALA A 358 -12.12 -2.49 -15.74
N SER A 359 -13.29 -3.02 -15.39
CA SER A 359 -13.89 -2.84 -14.06
C SER A 359 -13.12 -3.62 -12.99
N LYS A 360 -13.03 -3.09 -11.78
CA LYS A 360 -12.42 -3.82 -10.65
C LYS A 360 -13.35 -4.97 -10.22
N PRO A 361 -12.88 -6.23 -10.19
CA PRO A 361 -13.74 -7.36 -9.88
C PRO A 361 -14.00 -7.47 -8.37
N SER A 362 -15.12 -8.09 -8.03
CA SER A 362 -15.46 -8.51 -6.67
C SER A 362 -15.79 -10.00 -6.70
N TYR A 363 -15.23 -10.76 -5.77
CA TYR A 363 -15.32 -12.22 -5.72
C TYR A 363 -15.48 -12.70 -4.27
N ASP A 364 -16.43 -13.63 -4.05
CA ASP A 364 -16.76 -14.12 -2.70
C ASP A 364 -15.59 -14.80 -1.97
N ILE A 365 -14.61 -15.33 -2.71
CA ILE A 365 -13.35 -15.88 -2.17
C ILE A 365 -12.61 -14.88 -1.26
N ALA A 366 -12.77 -13.57 -1.49
CA ALA A 366 -12.18 -12.53 -0.66
C ALA A 366 -12.75 -12.47 0.77
N SER A 367 -13.92 -13.06 1.02
CA SER A 367 -14.53 -13.18 2.37
C SER A 367 -13.97 -14.35 3.18
N PHE A 368 -13.30 -15.31 2.53
CA PHE A 368 -12.77 -16.54 3.15
C PHE A 368 -11.25 -16.51 3.38
N ARG A 369 -10.61 -15.32 3.27
CA ARG A 369 -9.15 -15.13 3.40
C ARG A 369 -8.55 -15.82 4.62
N THR A 370 -9.15 -15.67 5.80
CA THR A 370 -8.60 -16.21 7.05
C THR A 370 -8.55 -17.74 7.03
N GLN A 371 -9.57 -18.39 6.48
CA GLN A 371 -9.67 -19.83 6.33
C GLN A 371 -8.73 -20.33 5.22
N ILE A 372 -8.67 -19.63 4.09
CA ILE A 372 -7.80 -19.98 2.95
C ILE A 372 -6.32 -19.89 3.34
N GLU A 373 -5.91 -18.90 4.15
CA GLU A 373 -4.53 -18.81 4.63
C GLU A 373 -4.18 -19.93 5.64
N GLN A 374 -5.17 -20.51 6.34
CA GLN A 374 -4.97 -21.67 7.24
C GLN A 374 -4.76 -22.99 6.47
N GLU A 375 -5.28 -23.10 5.25
CA GLU A 375 -5.01 -24.20 4.30
C GLU A 375 -3.58 -24.15 3.70
N ASN A 376 -2.77 -23.16 4.08
CA ASN A 376 -1.41 -22.91 3.60
C ASN A 376 -1.27 -22.95 2.06
N PRO A 377 -1.82 -21.94 1.34
CA PRO A 377 -1.89 -21.92 -0.12
C PRO A 377 -0.53 -22.11 -0.79
N VAL A 378 -0.46 -23.01 -1.76
CA VAL A 378 0.84 -23.39 -2.35
C VAL A 378 1.36 -22.28 -3.26
N LEU A 379 2.63 -21.93 -3.10
CA LEU A 379 3.25 -20.83 -3.82
C LEU A 379 3.53 -21.22 -5.29
N ALA A 380 2.91 -20.50 -6.21
CA ALA A 380 3.20 -20.52 -7.64
C ALA A 380 4.12 -19.35 -8.02
N LYS A 381 4.78 -19.46 -9.18
CA LYS A 381 5.57 -18.37 -9.77
C LYS A 381 4.86 -17.75 -10.96
N LEU A 382 5.19 -16.50 -11.26
CA LEU A 382 4.89 -15.87 -12.54
C LEU A 382 6.04 -16.10 -13.51
N ALA A 383 5.73 -16.53 -14.72
CA ALA A 383 6.67 -16.56 -15.84
C ALA A 383 6.90 -15.14 -16.39
N ALA A 384 7.85 -15.01 -17.33
CA ALA A 384 8.13 -13.75 -18.03
C ALA A 384 6.90 -13.16 -18.75
N GLN A 385 6.86 -11.84 -18.87
CA GLN A 385 5.78 -11.12 -19.54
C GLN A 385 5.72 -11.42 -21.05
N VAL A 386 4.50 -11.63 -21.57
CA VAL A 386 4.22 -11.75 -23.00
C VAL A 386 3.12 -10.74 -23.37
N GLU A 387 3.37 -9.88 -24.35
CA GLU A 387 2.35 -8.98 -24.91
C GLU A 387 1.30 -9.78 -25.70
N ALA A 388 0.03 -9.42 -25.55
CA ALA A 388 -1.07 -10.09 -26.21
C ALA A 388 -1.19 -9.68 -27.70
N PRO A 389 -1.50 -10.62 -28.62
CA PRO A 389 -1.79 -10.31 -30.02
C PRO A 389 -3.02 -9.37 -30.15
N GLY A 390 -2.75 -8.07 -30.31
CA GLY A 390 -3.75 -7.00 -30.32
C GLY A 390 -3.25 -5.69 -29.70
N ALA A 391 -2.28 -5.77 -28.76
CA ALA A 391 -1.73 -4.63 -28.01
C ALA A 391 -1.36 -3.40 -28.86
N ALA A 392 -0.76 -3.63 -30.03
CA ALA A 392 -0.28 -2.58 -30.94
C ALA A 392 -1.37 -1.61 -31.45
N ASN A 393 -2.65 -1.97 -31.35
CA ASN A 393 -3.77 -1.13 -31.81
C ASN A 393 -4.40 -0.26 -30.71
N ALA A 394 -4.02 -0.46 -29.43
CA ALA A 394 -4.58 0.31 -28.31
C ALA A 394 -3.98 1.73 -28.23
N ASP A 395 -2.66 1.85 -28.42
CA ASP A 395 -1.92 3.11 -28.26
C ASP A 395 -2.21 4.14 -29.38
N THR A 396 -2.88 3.73 -30.46
CA THR A 396 -3.26 4.61 -31.58
C THR A 396 -4.65 5.26 -31.43
N ALA A 397 -5.35 5.02 -30.32
CA ALA A 397 -6.65 5.63 -30.02
C ALA A 397 -6.51 7.13 -29.66
N GLY A 398 -6.37 7.98 -30.67
CA GLY A 398 -6.46 9.44 -30.53
C GLY A 398 -7.79 9.90 -29.90
N PRO A 399 -7.89 11.17 -29.44
CA PRO A 399 -8.92 11.63 -28.49
C PRO A 399 -10.36 11.18 -28.82
N SER A 400 -10.86 10.23 -28.00
CA SER A 400 -12.09 9.46 -28.20
C SER A 400 -13.38 10.29 -28.38
N TRP A 401 -13.38 11.58 -28.04
CA TRP A 401 -14.57 12.45 -28.07
C TRP A 401 -15.30 12.44 -29.42
N PHE A 402 -14.57 12.38 -30.54
CA PHE A 402 -15.13 12.28 -31.89
C PHE A 402 -15.97 11.02 -32.15
N GLN A 403 -15.72 9.91 -31.45
CA GLN A 403 -16.46 8.65 -31.65
C GLN A 403 -17.74 8.55 -30.80
N SER A 404 -17.96 9.49 -29.88
CA SER A 404 -19.20 9.54 -29.11
C SER A 404 -20.38 9.96 -30.01
N LYS A 405 -21.47 9.17 -30.01
CA LYS A 405 -22.71 9.51 -30.74
C LYS A 405 -23.24 10.90 -30.35
N THR A 406 -23.01 11.31 -29.10
CA THR A 406 -23.35 12.64 -28.58
C THR A 406 -22.57 13.76 -29.23
N ALA A 407 -21.23 13.67 -29.36
CA ALA A 407 -20.44 14.70 -30.04
C ALA A 407 -20.75 14.76 -31.54
N PHE A 408 -20.92 13.60 -32.20
CA PHE A 408 -21.31 13.55 -33.61
C PHE A 408 -22.66 14.25 -33.86
N ASN A 409 -23.66 13.98 -33.01
CA ASN A 409 -24.95 14.67 -33.07
C ASN A 409 -24.82 16.19 -32.83
N PHE A 410 -23.98 16.62 -31.86
CA PHE A 410 -23.72 18.05 -31.61
C PHE A 410 -23.08 18.74 -32.82
N ILE A 411 -22.13 18.08 -33.50
CA ILE A 411 -21.49 18.61 -34.72
C ILE A 411 -22.53 18.74 -35.86
N ILE A 412 -23.37 17.73 -36.07
CA ILE A 412 -24.45 17.79 -37.07
C ILE A 412 -25.43 18.93 -36.77
N ILE A 413 -25.83 19.11 -35.51
CA ILE A 413 -26.71 20.22 -35.09
C ILE A 413 -26.04 21.57 -35.36
N ALA A 414 -24.77 21.75 -34.96
CA ALA A 414 -24.03 22.99 -35.18
C ALA A 414 -23.89 23.33 -36.68
N VAL A 415 -23.54 22.35 -37.53
CA VAL A 415 -23.44 22.52 -38.98
C VAL A 415 -24.80 22.83 -39.62
N SER A 416 -25.88 22.20 -39.15
CA SER A 416 -27.24 22.46 -39.64
C SER A 416 -27.73 23.86 -39.30
N VAL A 417 -27.46 24.34 -38.08
CA VAL A 417 -27.75 25.71 -37.65
C VAL A 417 -26.93 26.72 -38.47
N LEU A 418 -25.63 26.46 -38.68
CA LEU A 418 -24.77 27.32 -39.50
C LEU A 418 -25.30 27.44 -40.94
N LEU A 419 -25.68 26.33 -41.57
CA LEU A 419 -26.27 26.32 -42.91
C LEU A 419 -27.61 27.08 -42.95
N ALA A 420 -28.48 26.91 -41.95
CA ALA A 420 -29.75 27.62 -41.85
C ALA A 420 -29.55 29.15 -41.72
N VAL A 421 -28.56 29.59 -40.93
CA VAL A 421 -28.18 31.00 -40.81
C VAL A 421 -27.65 31.55 -42.14
N ILE A 422 -26.75 30.82 -42.82
CA ILE A 422 -26.21 31.22 -44.14
C ILE A 422 -27.33 31.34 -45.19
N LEU A 423 -28.28 30.39 -45.22
CA LEU A 423 -29.47 30.46 -46.08
C LEU A 423 -30.35 31.67 -45.75
N GLY A 424 -30.64 31.94 -44.48
CA GLY A 424 -31.39 33.12 -44.04
C GLY A 424 -30.71 34.46 -44.40
N MET A 425 -29.37 34.53 -44.28
CA MET A 425 -28.59 35.69 -44.69
C MET A 425 -28.56 35.88 -46.22
N LYS A 426 -28.58 34.79 -46.99
CA LYS A 426 -28.64 34.84 -48.47
C LYS A 426 -30.04 35.26 -48.96
N LEU A 427 -31.10 34.74 -48.34
CA LEU A 427 -32.50 35.08 -48.65
C LEU A 427 -32.86 36.52 -48.25
N SER A 428 -32.36 37.02 -47.11
CA SER A 428 -32.61 38.42 -46.70
C SER A 428 -31.92 39.45 -47.62
N ARG A 429 -30.73 39.13 -48.16
CA ARG A 429 -30.10 39.93 -49.22
C ARG A 429 -30.89 39.89 -50.54
N SER A 430 -31.54 38.78 -50.87
CA SER A 430 -32.40 38.65 -52.06
C SER A 430 -33.71 39.45 -52.00
N LYS A 431 -34.06 40.07 -50.87
CA LYS A 431 -35.26 40.93 -50.70
C LYS A 431 -34.92 42.43 -50.55
N ARG A 432 -33.71 42.85 -50.93
CA ARG A 432 -33.26 44.26 -50.97
C ARG A 432 -32.60 44.63 -52.31
N SER A 433 -33.11 44.04 -53.40
CA SER A 433 -32.86 44.41 -54.79
C SER A 433 -34.21 44.57 -55.51
#